data_AF-A0A3B0S5N4-F1
#
_entry.id   AF-A0A3B0S5N4-F1
#
_cell.length_a   1.000
_cell.length_b   1.000
_cell.length_c   1.000
_cell.angle_alpha   90.00
_cell.angle_beta   90.00
_cell.angle_gamma   90.00
#
_symmetry.space_group_name_H-M   'P 1'
#
loop_
_entity.id
_entity.type
_entity.pdbx_description
1 polymer ?
#
loop_
_entity_poly.entity_id
_entity_poly.type
_entity_poly.pdbx_seq_one_letter_code
_entity_poly.pdbx_strand_id
1 'polypeptide(L)' 'MSIKITASGEACGAQVTGVDLTAPLSDNEVTDIRAAWLRHHVLSFPGQAMNDDDLERFTLYFGPFGEDP' A
#
# COMPACT_ATOMS: atom_id res chain seq x y z
N MET A 1 -3.70 6.04 12.91
CA MET A 1 -4.26 7.26 12.28
C MET A 1 -5.03 6.83 11.05
N SER A 2 -5.97 7.62 10.52
CA SER A 2 -6.76 7.19 9.35
C SER A 2 -6.02 7.56 8.06
N ILE A 3 -5.76 6.57 7.21
CA ILE A 3 -5.18 6.78 5.88
C ILE A 3 -6.18 7.50 4.97
N LYS A 4 -5.70 8.39 4.09
CA LYS A 4 -6.53 9.11 3.13
C LYS A 4 -6.41 8.47 1.75
N ILE A 5 -7.55 8.05 1.21
CA ILE A 5 -7.66 7.45 -0.12
C ILE A 5 -8.38 8.43 -1.06
N THR A 6 -7.75 8.76 -2.19
CA THR A 6 -8.32 9.65 -3.21
C THR A 6 -8.36 8.88 -4.53
N ALA A 7 -9.56 8.53 -5.01
CA ALA A 7 -9.73 7.82 -6.28
C ALA A 7 -9.15 8.64 -7.45
N SER A 8 -8.60 7.96 -8.45
CA SER A 8 -8.05 8.59 -9.66
C SER A 8 -9.11 9.32 -10.50
N GLY A 9 -10.37 8.90 -10.37
CA GLY A 9 -11.49 9.33 -11.24
C GLY A 9 -11.67 8.45 -12.48
N GLU A 10 -10.78 7.49 -12.71
CA GLU A 10 -10.78 6.59 -13.86
C GLU A 10 -11.25 5.17 -13.50
N ALA A 11 -11.20 4.25 -14.46
CA ALA A 11 -11.64 2.85 -14.30
C ALA A 11 -10.92 2.10 -13.16
N CYS A 12 -9.70 2.52 -12.80
CA CYS A 12 -8.93 2.01 -11.67
C CYS A 12 -7.99 3.10 -11.13
N GLY A 13 -7.41 2.85 -9.96
CA GLY A 13 -6.43 3.73 -9.34
C GLY A 13 -6.97 4.51 -8.15
N ALA A 14 -6.18 4.59 -7.09
CA ALA A 14 -6.34 5.58 -6.04
C ALA A 14 -4.98 5.97 -5.45
N GLN A 15 -4.86 7.24 -5.05
CA GLN A 15 -3.72 7.72 -4.29
C GLN A 15 -3.99 7.53 -2.79
N VAL A 16 -3.02 6.94 -2.08
CA VAL A 16 -3.05 6.74 -0.63
C VAL A 16 -2.00 7.64 0.03
N THR A 17 -2.43 8.42 1.03
CA THR A 17 -1.59 9.36 1.78
C THR A 17 -1.90 9.29 3.27
N GLY A 18 -1.03 9.86 4.11
CA GLY A 18 -1.20 9.79 5.57
C GLY A 18 -0.75 8.45 6.17
N VAL A 19 0.05 7.69 5.42
CA VAL A 19 0.73 6.46 5.85
C VAL A 19 2.22 6.61 5.55
N ASP A 20 3.05 6.05 6.43
CA ASP A 20 4.50 5.97 6.28
C ASP A 20 4.89 4.51 6.02
N LEU A 21 5.35 4.21 4.80
CA LEU A 21 5.75 2.86 4.41
C LEU A 21 7.19 2.54 4.84
N THR A 22 7.95 3.52 5.31
CA THR A 22 9.32 3.35 5.84
C THR A 22 9.33 2.76 7.26
N ALA A 23 8.16 2.60 7.89
CA ALA A 23 7.99 1.99 9.20
C ALA A 23 7.04 0.77 9.14
N PRO A 24 7.01 -0.10 10.18
CA PRO A 24 6.01 -1.14 10.30
C PRO A 24 4.59 -0.54 10.38
N LEU A 25 3.66 -1.13 9.63
CA LEU A 25 2.26 -0.74 9.63
C LEU A 25 1.49 -1.46 10.74
N SER A 26 0.47 -0.79 11.27
CA SER A 26 -0.52 -1.44 12.13
C SER A 26 -1.47 -2.34 11.34
N ASP A 27 -2.07 -3.33 12.00
CA ASP A 27 -3.05 -4.24 11.39
C ASP A 27 -4.23 -3.49 10.73
N ASN A 28 -4.64 -2.36 11.32
CA ASN A 28 -5.69 -1.52 10.77
C ASN A 28 -5.26 -0.85 9.46
N GLU A 29 -4.03 -0.31 9.40
CA GLU A 29 -3.50 0.29 8.16
C GLU A 29 -3.36 -0.76 7.05
N VAL A 30 -2.87 -1.96 7.37
CA VAL A 30 -2.79 -3.07 6.41
C VAL A 30 -4.18 -3.45 5.89
N THR A 31 -5.16 -3.55 6.80
CA THR A 31 -6.56 -3.88 6.45
C THR A 31 -7.19 -2.81 5.56
N ASP A 32 -6.99 -1.53 5.88
CA ASP A 32 -7.52 -0.42 5.11
C ASP A 32 -6.87 -0.33 3.72
N ILE A 33 -5.54 -0.51 3.62
CA ILE A 33 -4.82 -0.57 2.34
C ILE A 33 -5.32 -1.75 1.51
N ARG A 34 -5.50 -2.93 2.10
CA ARG A 34 -6.01 -4.11 1.39
C ARG A 34 -7.42 -3.86 0.84
N ALA A 35 -8.31 -3.26 1.65
CA ALA A 35 -9.66 -2.92 1.21
C ALA A 35 -9.65 -1.89 0.07
N ALA A 36 -8.78 -0.87 0.16
CA ALA A 36 -8.59 0.11 -0.91
C ALA A 36 -8.08 -0.56 -2.20
N TRP A 37 -7.11 -1.47 -2.08
CA TRP A 37 -6.53 -2.17 -3.22
C TRP A 37 -7.57 -3.03 -3.94
N LEU A 38 -8.37 -3.80 -3.20
CA LEU A 38 -9.45 -4.61 -3.80
C LEU A 38 -10.51 -3.76 -4.50
N ARG A 39 -10.80 -2.56 -4.00
CA ARG A 39 -11.77 -1.63 -4.60
C ARG A 39 -11.24 -0.89 -5.81
N HIS A 40 -9.99 -0.44 -5.76
CA HIS A 40 -9.41 0.47 -6.75
C HIS A 40 -8.44 -0.21 -7.71
N HIS A 41 -8.09 -1.47 -7.48
CA HIS A 41 -7.21 -2.35 -8.26
C HIS A 41 -5.72 -1.92 -8.34
N VAL A 42 -5.44 -0.62 -8.32
CA VAL A 42 -4.11 -0.02 -8.35
C VAL A 42 -4.05 1.07 -7.27
N LEU A 43 -2.98 1.10 -6.48
CA LEU A 43 -2.75 2.14 -5.48
C LEU A 43 -1.41 2.83 -5.73
N SER A 44 -1.36 4.15 -5.55
CA SER A 44 -0.12 4.93 -5.54
C SER A 44 0.15 5.52 -4.15
N PHE A 45 1.41 5.47 -3.73
CA PHE A 45 1.87 5.98 -2.43
C PHE A 45 2.97 7.02 -2.68
N PRO A 46 2.62 8.31 -2.92
CA PRO A 46 3.61 9.34 -3.19
C PRO A 46 4.41 9.70 -1.93
N GLY A 47 5.65 10.15 -2.13
CA GLY A 47 6.48 10.71 -1.06
C GLY A 47 7.14 9.69 -0.12
N GLN A 48 7.33 8.45 -0.58
CA GLN A 48 7.93 7.37 0.19
C GLN A 48 9.41 7.25 -0.16
N ALA A 49 10.30 7.56 0.80
CA ALA A 49 11.75 7.42 0.65
C ALA A 49 12.21 6.03 1.13
N MET A 50 11.67 4.99 0.51
CA MET A 50 11.87 3.58 0.91
C MET A 50 13.22 3.04 0.43
N ASN A 51 13.85 2.21 1.27
CA ASN A 51 14.91 1.32 0.84
C ASN A 51 14.36 -0.08 0.49
N ASP A 52 15.24 -1.02 0.17
CA ASP A 52 14.83 -2.39 -0.22
C ASP A 52 14.17 -3.15 0.93
N ASP A 53 14.66 -3.01 2.17
CA ASP A 53 14.07 -3.64 3.37
C ASP A 53 12.64 -3.13 3.63
N ASP A 54 12.39 -1.85 3.35
CA ASP A 54 11.06 -1.25 3.46
C ASP A 54 10.11 -1.80 2.40
N LEU A 55 10.59 -1.97 1.16
CA LEU A 55 9.80 -2.54 0.07
C LEU A 55 9.43 -4.00 0.36
N GLU A 56 10.39 -4.79 0.82
CA GLU A 56 10.18 -6.18 1.26
C GLU A 56 9.15 -6.24 2.39
N ARG A 57 9.36 -5.49 3.48
CA ARG A 57 8.42 -5.47 4.61
C ARG A 57 7.01 -5.09 4.17
N PHE A 58 6.87 -4.03 3.37
CA PHE A 58 5.57 -3.56 2.91
C PHE A 58 4.84 -4.60 2.05
N THR A 59 5.54 -5.22 1.10
CA THR A 59 4.93 -6.19 0.18
C THR A 59 4.53 -7.48 0.88
N LEU A 60 5.31 -7.92 1.88
CA LEU A 60 5.01 -9.13 2.66
C LEU A 60 3.71 -9.06 3.48
N TYR A 61 3.19 -7.86 3.78
CA TYR A 61 1.86 -7.72 4.40
C TYR A 61 0.72 -8.26 3.51
N PHE A 62 0.95 -8.40 2.21
CA PHE A 62 -0.08 -8.76 1.23
C PHE A 62 0.13 -10.14 0.58
N GLY A 63 1.15 -10.89 1.01
CA GLY A 63 1.42 -12.24 0.55
C GLY A 63 2.90 -12.59 0.59
N PRO A 64 3.27 -13.87 0.44
CA PRO A 64 4.66 -14.27 0.30
C PRO A 64 5.23 -13.77 -1.04
N PHE A 65 6.56 -13.72 -1.13
CA PHE A 65 7.22 -13.52 -2.41
C PHE A 65 6.90 -14.66 -3.38
N GLY A 66 6.85 -14.31 -4.67
CA GLY A 66 6.75 -15.30 -5.74
C GLY A 66 8.05 -16.07 -5.89
N GLU A 67 7.96 -17.28 -6.44
CA GLU A 67 9.11 -18.01 -6.95
C GLU A 67 9.24 -17.71 -8.44
N ASP A 68 10.35 -17.09 -8.84
CA ASP A 68 10.68 -16.94 -10.26
C ASP A 68 11.21 -18.27 -10.82
N PRO A 69 10.81 -18.67 -12.05
CA PRO A 69 11.22 -19.94 -12.68
C PRO A 69 12.69 -19.98 -13.13
#